data_AF-A0A8P4FY39-F1
#
_entry.id   AF-A0A8P4FY39-F1
#
_cell.length_a   1.000
_cell.length_b   1.000
_cell.length_c   1.000
_cell.angle_alpha   90.00
_cell.angle_beta   90.00
_cell.angle_gamma   90.00
#
_symmetry.space_group_name_H-M   'P 1'
#
loop_
_entity.id
_entity.type
_entity.pdbx_description
1 polymer ?
#
loop_
_entity_poly.entity_id
_entity_poly.type
_entity_poly.pdbx_seq_one_letter_code
_entity_poly.pdbx_strand_id
1 'polypeptide(L)'
;MDHLLVLLLLLWSSALQTEGTPNSTESEEVRLVGGDSRCAGTLELKHNGDWKPVWDFGWTLKEANVVCRNLDCGSAVSVGEREESSDRPVWVITSNCVQSGSSLRDCARSVSSSSILNHTCSDSVRLVDGTSLCSGRLEVKSDQSNQWWSSVCEDDFDQQDAEVVCRELGCGAPSVLQGALYGEVEAPMWTKEFQCGGHESALLDCRSSGSARNTCSPGKAVGLTCSESVRLVGGDSRCAGTLELRHNGDWRPVEGRGWTLKKATVACRNLDCGSAVSVGEREDSSYRPLWGIYSDCVQSGSSLRECARSASSIASSILNLTCSGKPISDIINDIIYDSNVPTLTHTHTHTHTHTHTHTTHTHTHPH
;
A
#
# COMPACT_ATOMS: atom_id res chain seq x y z
N MET A 1 -13.60 -66.05 18.96
CA MET A 1 -14.00 -65.04 17.97
C MET A 1 -13.02 -63.89 18.13
N ASP A 2 -11.89 -64.04 17.46
CA ASP A 2 -10.59 -63.66 18.02
C ASP A 2 -9.58 -63.34 16.89
N HIS A 3 -10.02 -62.54 15.90
CA HIS A 3 -9.13 -61.97 14.87
C HIS A 3 -9.51 -60.54 14.44
N LEU A 4 -10.59 -59.96 14.98
CA LEU A 4 -10.99 -58.57 14.68
C LEU A 4 -10.60 -57.55 15.76
N LEU A 5 -10.29 -57.97 16.99
CA LEU A 5 -9.87 -57.05 18.06
C LEU A 5 -8.38 -56.70 18.04
N VAL A 6 -7.52 -57.51 17.43
CA VAL A 6 -6.07 -57.25 17.37
C VAL A 6 -5.71 -56.22 16.26
N LEU A 7 -6.55 -56.09 15.23
CA LEU A 7 -6.37 -55.09 14.16
C LEU A 7 -6.83 -53.67 14.55
N LEU A 8 -7.71 -53.54 15.55
CA LEU A 8 -8.16 -52.24 16.05
C LEU A 8 -7.20 -51.64 17.11
N LEU A 9 -6.32 -52.44 17.71
CA LEU A 9 -5.32 -51.97 18.68
C LEU A 9 -3.97 -51.58 18.02
N LEU A 10 -3.75 -51.91 16.74
CA LEU A 10 -2.56 -51.50 15.97
C LEU A 10 -2.79 -50.27 15.09
N LEU A 11 -4.00 -49.71 15.06
CA LEU A 11 -4.31 -48.44 14.37
C LEU A 11 -4.49 -47.26 15.34
N TRP A 12 -4.30 -47.47 16.65
CA TRP A 12 -4.39 -46.45 17.70
C TRP A 12 -3.03 -46.08 18.34
N SER A 13 -1.92 -46.44 17.71
CA SER A 13 -0.57 -46.05 18.16
C SER A 13 0.14 -45.03 17.23
N SER A 14 -0.54 -44.50 16.22
CA SER A 14 0.08 -43.63 15.20
C SER A 14 -0.72 -42.35 14.89
N ALA A 15 -1.29 -41.69 15.90
CA ALA A 15 -1.89 -40.36 15.71
C ALA A 15 -1.95 -39.51 16.99
N LEU A 16 -1.07 -39.76 17.95
CA LEU A 16 -0.90 -38.90 19.12
C LEU A 16 0.59 -38.58 19.29
N GLN A 17 1.11 -37.71 18.43
CA GLN A 17 2.34 -37.00 18.70
C GLN A 17 2.20 -35.59 18.14
N THR A 18 1.82 -34.69 19.05
CA THR A 18 2.18 -33.28 19.10
C THR A 18 2.01 -32.49 17.80
N GLU A 19 0.98 -31.63 17.78
CA GLU A 19 1.06 -30.33 17.13
C GLU A 19 2.41 -29.71 17.49
N GLY A 20 3.37 -29.86 16.57
CA GLY A 20 4.57 -29.06 16.56
C GLY A 20 4.10 -27.65 16.31
N THR A 21 4.27 -26.80 17.31
CA THR A 21 4.50 -25.37 17.09
C THR A 21 5.38 -25.22 15.85
N PRO A 22 5.04 -24.37 14.87
CA PRO A 22 5.95 -24.11 13.77
C PRO A 22 7.23 -23.60 14.40
N ASN A 23 8.25 -24.45 14.37
CA ASN A 23 9.55 -24.21 14.97
C ASN A 23 10.06 -22.91 14.34
N SER A 24 10.17 -21.86 15.14
CA SER A 24 10.57 -20.49 14.77
C SER A 24 12.07 -20.39 14.45
N THR A 25 12.56 -21.34 13.68
CA THR A 25 13.90 -21.38 13.12
C THR A 25 13.82 -21.68 11.63
N GLU A 26 12.95 -20.98 10.89
CA GLU A 26 13.30 -20.64 9.52
C GLU A 26 14.49 -19.68 9.63
N SER A 27 15.67 -20.17 9.22
CA SER A 27 16.91 -19.39 9.27
C SER A 27 16.69 -18.02 8.63
N GLU A 28 16.69 -16.95 9.44
CA GLU A 28 16.67 -15.56 8.98
C GLU A 28 17.53 -15.42 7.72
N GLU A 29 16.86 -15.25 6.58
CA GLU A 29 17.48 -15.24 5.26
C GLU A 29 17.92 -13.82 4.90
N VAL A 30 17.16 -12.83 5.35
CA VAL A 30 17.39 -11.41 5.11
C VAL A 30 17.39 -10.65 6.44
N ARG A 31 18.14 -9.55 6.49
CA ARG A 31 18.12 -8.60 7.60
C ARG A 31 18.44 -7.19 7.15
N LEU A 32 18.03 -6.21 7.94
CA LEU A 32 18.43 -4.81 7.79
C LEU A 32 19.41 -4.46 8.90
N VAL A 33 20.54 -3.83 8.55
CA VAL A 33 21.64 -3.55 9.49
C VAL A 33 22.06 -2.09 9.42
N GLY A 34 22.36 -1.49 10.58
CA GLY A 34 22.95 -0.16 10.66
C GLY A 34 22.00 1.01 10.37
N GLY A 35 20.68 0.77 10.37
CA GLY A 35 19.68 1.84 10.36
C GLY A 35 19.13 2.15 11.76
N ASP A 36 18.20 3.11 11.82
CA ASP A 36 17.66 3.65 13.07
C ASP A 36 16.60 2.75 13.72
N SER A 37 16.17 1.68 13.04
CA SER A 37 15.30 0.64 13.58
C SER A 37 15.64 -0.72 12.96
N ARG A 38 15.04 -1.79 13.48
CA ARG A 38 15.16 -3.14 12.89
C ARG A 38 14.56 -3.23 11.46
N CYS A 39 13.77 -2.23 11.07
CA CYS A 39 13.05 -2.14 9.80
C CYS A 39 13.68 -1.12 8.84
N ALA A 40 14.89 -0.65 9.14
CA ALA A 40 15.65 0.25 8.30
C ALA A 40 17.14 -0.11 8.30
N GLY A 41 17.82 0.08 7.16
CA GLY A 41 19.27 -0.07 7.06
C GLY A 41 19.74 -0.70 5.75
N THR A 42 20.98 -1.18 5.76
CA THR A 42 21.54 -1.93 4.64
C THR A 42 20.92 -3.32 4.59
N LEU A 43 20.39 -3.71 3.43
CA LEU A 43 19.87 -5.05 3.20
C LEU A 43 21.02 -6.04 3.07
N GLU A 44 21.03 -7.04 3.95
CA GLU A 44 21.94 -8.19 3.85
C GLU A 44 21.14 -9.47 3.63
N LEU A 45 21.71 -10.36 2.82
CA LEU A 45 21.18 -11.70 2.54
C LEU A 45 22.20 -12.74 3.04
N LYS A 46 21.70 -13.78 3.70
CA LYS A 46 22.49 -14.94 4.10
C LYS A 46 22.42 -16.00 3.01
N HIS A 47 23.55 -16.33 2.40
CA HIS A 47 23.64 -17.43 1.43
C HIS A 47 24.91 -18.24 1.68
N ASN A 48 24.77 -19.58 1.75
CA ASN A 48 25.84 -20.51 2.13
C ASN A 48 26.53 -20.21 3.48
N GLY A 49 25.81 -19.62 4.43
CA GLY A 49 26.32 -19.29 5.76
C GLY A 49 26.89 -17.88 5.88
N ASP A 50 27.17 -17.21 4.76
CA ASP A 50 27.76 -15.88 4.72
C ASP A 50 26.68 -14.80 4.57
N TRP A 51 26.77 -13.78 5.42
CA TRP A 51 26.02 -12.53 5.25
C TRP A 51 26.82 -11.58 4.37
N LYS A 52 26.18 -11.08 3.32
CA LYS A 52 26.72 -9.98 2.51
C LYS A 52 25.62 -8.97 2.20
N PRO A 53 25.99 -7.71 1.96
CA PRO A 53 25.07 -6.70 1.46
C PRO A 53 24.52 -7.09 0.11
N VAL A 54 23.30 -6.63 -0.17
CA VAL A 54 22.68 -6.71 -1.48
C VAL A 54 23.10 -5.49 -2.30
N TRP A 55 23.47 -5.72 -3.55
CA TRP A 55 23.79 -4.66 -4.50
C TRP A 55 22.53 -3.93 -4.97
N ASP A 56 22.58 -2.60 -5.06
CA ASP A 56 21.52 -1.83 -5.69
C ASP A 56 21.66 -1.89 -7.23
N PHE A 57 20.89 -2.76 -7.88
CA PHE A 57 20.74 -2.76 -9.34
C PHE A 57 19.37 -2.23 -9.76
N GLY A 58 18.94 -1.10 -9.20
CA GLY A 58 17.70 -0.43 -9.57
C GLY A 58 16.47 -1.15 -9.02
N TRP A 59 16.53 -1.50 -7.73
CA TRP A 59 15.40 -2.08 -7.01
C TRP A 59 14.19 -1.16 -7.05
N THR A 60 13.02 -1.76 -7.25
CA THR A 60 11.73 -1.08 -7.18
C THR A 60 11.15 -1.19 -5.77
N LEU A 61 10.28 -0.26 -5.38
CA LEU A 61 9.55 -0.36 -4.11
C LEU A 61 8.64 -1.59 -4.06
N LYS A 62 8.20 -2.10 -5.21
CA LYS A 62 7.42 -3.34 -5.29
C LYS A 62 8.24 -4.54 -4.81
N GLU A 63 9.48 -4.65 -5.23
CA GLU A 63 10.41 -5.72 -4.81
C GLU A 63 10.82 -5.53 -3.34
N ALA A 64 11.10 -4.28 -2.96
CA ALA A 64 11.38 -3.88 -1.58
C ALA A 64 10.27 -4.35 -0.60
N ASN A 65 9.02 -4.23 -1.04
CA ASN A 65 7.88 -4.58 -0.21
C ASN A 65 7.79 -6.09 0.10
N VAL A 66 8.38 -6.95 -0.73
CA VAL A 66 8.51 -8.39 -0.41
C VAL A 66 9.43 -8.58 0.80
N VAL A 67 10.54 -7.83 0.85
CA VAL A 67 11.48 -7.87 1.97
C VAL A 67 10.83 -7.32 3.25
N CYS A 68 10.11 -6.19 3.17
CA CYS A 68 9.40 -5.64 4.35
C CYS A 68 8.40 -6.63 4.94
N ARG A 69 7.68 -7.38 4.09
CA ARG A 69 6.75 -8.41 4.54
C ARG A 69 7.48 -9.58 5.21
N ASN A 70 8.57 -10.07 4.62
CA ASN A 70 9.36 -11.16 5.21
C ASN A 70 9.97 -10.80 6.57
N LEU A 71 10.22 -9.51 6.83
CA LEU A 71 10.76 -9.01 8.10
C LEU A 71 9.67 -8.59 9.12
N ASP A 72 8.40 -8.74 8.76
CA ASP A 72 7.25 -8.22 9.52
C ASP A 72 7.41 -6.72 9.85
N CYS A 73 7.84 -5.95 8.86
CA CYS A 73 8.19 -4.54 8.96
C CYS A 73 7.19 -3.61 8.25
N GLY A 74 5.99 -4.09 7.94
CA GLY A 74 4.96 -3.29 7.27
C GLY A 74 5.21 -3.14 5.78
N SER A 75 5.08 -1.91 5.28
CA SER A 75 5.19 -1.57 3.85
C SER A 75 6.55 -0.94 3.52
N ALA A 76 7.00 -1.10 2.27
CA ALA A 76 8.20 -0.41 1.78
C ALA A 76 7.99 1.10 1.64
N VAL A 77 8.89 1.86 2.26
CA VAL A 77 8.86 3.34 2.29
C VAL A 77 9.86 3.90 1.29
N SER A 78 11.11 3.42 1.32
CA SER A 78 12.18 3.88 0.45
C SER A 78 13.18 2.77 0.15
N VAL A 79 13.73 2.82 -1.06
CA VAL A 79 14.93 2.08 -1.47
C VAL A 79 15.92 3.05 -2.06
N GLY A 80 17.20 2.87 -1.76
CA GLY A 80 18.21 3.78 -2.28
C GLY A 80 19.60 3.19 -2.27
N GLU A 81 20.38 3.66 -3.24
CA GLU A 81 21.80 3.39 -3.34
C GLU A 81 22.56 4.08 -2.21
N ARG A 82 23.49 3.34 -1.60
CA ARG A 82 24.54 3.89 -0.76
C ARG A 82 25.88 3.46 -1.32
N GLU A 83 26.72 4.44 -1.65
CA GLU A 83 28.09 4.20 -2.08
C GLU A 83 29.01 4.04 -0.87
N GLU A 84 29.82 2.99 -0.90
CA GLU A 84 30.88 2.72 0.06
C GLU A 84 32.24 3.19 -0.48
N SER A 85 33.20 3.40 0.42
CA SER A 85 34.54 3.87 0.05
C SER A 85 35.37 2.86 -0.75
N SER A 86 34.97 1.60 -0.77
CA SER A 86 35.71 0.52 -1.40
C SER A 86 34.79 -0.63 -1.81
N ASP A 87 35.15 -1.27 -2.91
CA ASP A 87 34.51 -2.49 -3.35
C ASP A 87 34.56 -3.60 -2.29
N ARG A 88 33.44 -4.30 -2.13
CA ARG A 88 33.33 -5.50 -1.28
C ARG A 88 32.47 -6.56 -1.95
N PRO A 89 32.54 -7.83 -1.50
CA PRO A 89 31.61 -8.86 -1.95
C PRO A 89 30.17 -8.49 -1.59
N VAL A 90 29.30 -8.45 -2.60
CA VAL A 90 27.85 -8.19 -2.48
C VAL A 90 27.04 -9.26 -3.23
N TRP A 91 25.77 -9.43 -2.85
CA TRP A 91 24.82 -10.28 -3.56
C TRP A 91 24.08 -9.48 -4.62
N VAL A 92 24.03 -10.00 -5.84
CA VAL A 92 23.09 -9.55 -6.87
C VAL A 92 21.90 -10.49 -6.87
N ILE A 93 20.70 -9.92 -6.74
CA ILE A 93 19.43 -10.64 -6.82
C ILE A 93 18.75 -10.21 -8.12
N THR A 94 18.35 -11.17 -8.94
CA THR A 94 17.72 -10.88 -10.24
C THR A 94 16.23 -10.59 -10.05
N SER A 95 15.73 -9.46 -10.56
CA SER A 95 14.36 -8.95 -10.34
C SER A 95 13.25 -9.95 -10.73
N ASN A 96 13.43 -10.67 -11.83
CA ASN A 96 12.51 -11.70 -12.31
C ASN A 96 12.35 -12.90 -11.33
N CYS A 97 13.31 -13.09 -10.43
CA CYS A 97 13.31 -14.19 -9.47
C CYS A 97 12.63 -13.81 -8.14
N VAL A 98 12.62 -12.53 -7.79
CA VAL A 98 11.85 -12.00 -6.64
C VAL A 98 10.34 -12.13 -6.90
N GLN A 99 9.93 -11.88 -8.15
CA GLN A 99 8.52 -11.88 -8.55
C GLN A 99 7.91 -13.29 -8.69
N SER A 100 8.72 -14.34 -8.81
CA SER A 100 8.25 -15.73 -8.92
C SER A 100 7.92 -16.38 -7.57
N GLY A 101 8.14 -15.69 -6.44
CA GLY A 101 7.93 -16.25 -5.10
C GLY A 101 8.97 -17.30 -4.70
N SER A 102 10.10 -17.35 -5.42
CA SER A 102 11.24 -18.21 -5.09
C SER A 102 12.00 -17.67 -3.86
N SER A 103 12.74 -18.54 -3.16
CA SER A 103 13.64 -18.08 -2.09
C SER A 103 14.67 -17.11 -2.67
N LEU A 104 14.93 -15.99 -2.00
CA LEU A 104 15.88 -14.97 -2.47
C LEU A 104 17.30 -15.55 -2.62
N ARG A 105 17.63 -16.59 -1.85
CA ARG A 105 18.88 -17.37 -1.95
C ARG A 105 19.09 -18.01 -3.32
N ASP A 106 18.05 -18.57 -3.92
CA ASP A 106 18.15 -19.27 -5.21
C ASP A 106 18.44 -18.29 -6.35
N CYS A 107 18.21 -17.00 -6.10
CA CYS A 107 18.35 -15.90 -7.03
C CYS A 107 19.68 -15.13 -6.89
N ALA A 108 20.50 -15.48 -5.89
CA ALA A 108 21.64 -14.67 -5.46
C ALA A 108 22.96 -15.13 -6.10
N ARG A 109 23.69 -14.19 -6.70
CA ARG A 109 25.07 -14.40 -7.18
C ARG A 109 26.03 -13.39 -6.54
N SER A 110 27.22 -13.83 -6.15
CA SER A 110 28.22 -12.94 -5.54
C SER A 110 28.96 -12.14 -6.62
N VAL A 111 29.12 -10.84 -6.40
CA VAL A 111 29.99 -9.94 -7.19
C VAL A 111 30.79 -9.01 -6.28
N SER A 112 31.66 -8.19 -6.85
CA SER A 112 32.35 -7.10 -6.16
C SER A 112 31.72 -5.76 -6.56
N SER A 113 31.34 -4.93 -5.59
CA SER A 113 30.84 -3.57 -5.82
C SER A 113 31.00 -2.70 -4.57
N SER A 114 31.14 -1.39 -4.75
CA SER A 114 31.05 -0.37 -3.71
C SER A 114 29.61 0.06 -3.41
N SER A 115 28.67 -0.21 -4.32
CA SER A 115 27.28 0.19 -4.19
C SER A 115 26.50 -0.88 -3.41
N ILE A 116 25.71 -0.43 -2.41
CA ILE A 116 24.85 -1.29 -1.60
C ILE A 116 23.44 -0.72 -1.50
N LEU A 117 22.48 -1.61 -1.27
CA LEU A 117 21.07 -1.26 -1.14
C LEU A 117 20.72 -0.91 0.31
N ASN A 118 20.32 0.35 0.52
CA ASN A 118 19.62 0.77 1.72
C ASN A 118 18.10 0.66 1.52
N HIS A 119 17.44 0.27 2.59
CA HIS A 119 16.04 -0.12 2.56
C HIS A 119 15.35 0.32 3.85
N THR A 120 14.17 0.93 3.72
CA THR A 120 13.37 1.40 4.86
C THR A 120 11.93 0.94 4.68
N CYS A 121 11.38 0.36 5.73
CA CYS A 121 9.97 0.01 5.84
C CYS A 121 9.28 0.90 6.88
N SER A 122 7.95 0.90 6.91
CA SER A 122 7.15 1.69 7.86
C SER A 122 7.28 1.21 9.31
N ASP A 123 7.64 -0.06 9.54
CA ASP A 123 7.70 -0.74 10.84
C ASP A 123 6.33 -0.96 11.48
N SER A 124 5.50 0.08 11.60
CA SER A 124 4.30 0.06 12.45
C SER A 124 2.97 -0.02 11.70
N VAL A 125 2.89 0.45 10.45
CA VAL A 125 1.65 0.42 9.67
C VAL A 125 1.80 -0.25 8.31
N ARG A 126 0.70 -0.74 7.74
CA ARG A 126 0.62 -1.17 6.33
C ARG A 126 -0.75 -0.89 5.75
N LEU A 127 -0.80 -0.68 4.44
CA LEU A 127 -2.04 -0.64 3.67
C LEU A 127 -2.17 -1.94 2.87
N VAL A 128 -3.29 -2.63 3.03
CA VAL A 128 -3.56 -3.92 2.39
C VAL A 128 -4.82 -3.87 1.55
N ASP A 129 -4.95 -4.81 0.61
CA ASP A 129 -6.10 -4.96 -0.29
C ASP A 129 -6.45 -3.72 -1.14
N GLY A 130 -5.51 -2.79 -1.28
CA GLY A 130 -5.61 -1.66 -2.21
C GLY A 130 -4.88 -1.87 -3.53
N THR A 131 -4.88 -0.83 -4.35
CA THR A 131 -4.28 -0.83 -5.70
C THR A 131 -2.82 -0.39 -5.72
N SER A 132 -2.29 0.07 -4.58
CA SER A 132 -0.91 0.55 -4.46
C SER A 132 -0.39 0.42 -3.04
N LEU A 133 0.90 0.71 -2.81
CA LEU A 133 1.46 0.84 -1.46
C LEU A 133 0.92 2.06 -0.67
N CYS A 134 0.19 2.96 -1.33
CA CYS A 134 -0.35 4.19 -0.77
C CYS A 134 -1.89 4.18 -0.68
N SER A 135 -2.53 3.04 -0.93
CA SER A 135 -3.98 2.88 -0.83
C SER A 135 -4.34 1.51 -0.26
N GLY A 136 -5.37 1.43 0.57
CA GLY A 136 -5.85 0.15 1.12
C GLY A 136 -6.50 0.28 2.49
N ARG A 137 -6.86 -0.85 3.08
CA ARG A 137 -7.25 -0.97 4.49
C ARG A 137 -6.02 -0.75 5.37
N LEU A 138 -6.13 0.10 6.38
CA LEU A 138 -5.07 0.34 7.36
C LEU A 138 -4.99 -0.80 8.37
N GLU A 139 -3.81 -1.38 8.48
CA GLU A 139 -3.46 -2.29 9.56
C GLU A 139 -2.26 -1.75 10.34
N VAL A 140 -2.33 -1.88 11.66
CA VAL A 140 -1.31 -1.42 12.60
C VAL A 140 -0.74 -2.62 13.32
N LYS A 141 0.57 -2.58 13.54
CA LYS A 141 1.29 -3.65 14.20
C LYS A 141 0.89 -3.77 15.67
N SER A 142 0.49 -4.97 16.06
CA SER A 142 0.13 -5.32 17.44
C SER A 142 1.28 -6.02 18.13
N ASP A 143 1.47 -5.74 19.41
CA ASP A 143 2.44 -6.38 20.29
C ASP A 143 1.94 -7.72 20.87
N GLN A 144 0.73 -8.15 20.50
CA GLN A 144 0.11 -9.38 20.97
C GLN A 144 0.75 -10.60 20.29
N SER A 145 1.27 -11.52 21.11
CA SER A 145 2.19 -12.61 20.75
C SER A 145 1.71 -13.61 19.68
N ASN A 146 0.43 -13.57 19.29
CA ASN A 146 -0.18 -14.52 18.37
C ASN A 146 -0.80 -13.85 17.12
N GLN A 147 -0.81 -12.51 17.04
CA GLN A 147 -1.44 -11.78 15.94
C GLN A 147 -0.78 -10.41 15.75
N TRP A 148 0.02 -10.28 14.69
CA TRP A 148 0.93 -9.14 14.50
C TRP A 148 0.29 -7.88 13.92
N TRP A 149 -0.93 -7.94 13.37
CA TRP A 149 -1.55 -6.82 12.66
C TRP A 149 -3.04 -6.71 13.01
N SER A 150 -3.52 -5.48 13.22
CA SER A 150 -4.90 -5.16 13.58
C SER A 150 -5.46 -4.04 12.72
N SER A 151 -6.72 -4.17 12.30
CA SER A 151 -7.43 -3.12 11.57
C SER A 151 -7.81 -1.97 12.50
N VAL A 152 -7.84 -0.73 12.00
CA VAL A 152 -8.27 0.43 12.81
C VAL A 152 -9.73 0.75 12.52
N CYS A 153 -10.51 1.10 13.54
CA CYS A 153 -11.91 1.48 13.35
C CYS A 153 -12.02 2.87 12.70
N GLU A 154 -12.87 3.01 11.68
CA GLU A 154 -13.17 4.27 10.98
C GLU A 154 -13.66 5.37 11.94
N ASP A 155 -14.38 4.98 13.00
CA ASP A 155 -14.93 5.92 13.98
C ASP A 155 -13.89 6.47 14.97
N ASP A 156 -12.73 5.81 15.09
CA ASP A 156 -11.66 6.11 16.04
C ASP A 156 -10.36 6.52 15.28
N PHE A 157 -10.50 6.98 14.03
CA PHE A 157 -9.40 7.38 13.16
C PHE A 157 -9.73 8.68 12.45
N ASP A 158 -8.96 9.73 12.74
CA ASP A 158 -9.21 11.07 12.21
C ASP A 158 -8.20 11.51 11.13
N GLN A 159 -8.33 12.77 10.73
CA GLN A 159 -7.48 13.37 9.71
C GLN A 159 -6.01 13.50 10.15
N GLN A 160 -5.75 13.78 11.44
CA GLN A 160 -4.40 13.89 11.97
C GLN A 160 -3.71 12.53 12.02
N ASP A 161 -4.44 11.48 12.39
CA ASP A 161 -3.94 10.10 12.33
C ASP A 161 -3.57 9.72 10.88
N ALA A 162 -4.42 10.08 9.92
CA ALA A 162 -4.19 9.87 8.49
C ALA A 162 -2.92 10.58 7.98
N GLU A 163 -2.65 11.79 8.45
CA GLU A 163 -1.43 12.54 8.13
C GLU A 163 -0.16 11.83 8.62
N VAL A 164 -0.21 11.26 9.83
CA VAL A 164 0.90 10.48 10.37
C VAL A 164 1.12 9.21 9.55
N VAL A 165 0.06 8.44 9.26
CA VAL A 165 0.16 7.20 8.47
C VAL A 165 0.71 7.46 7.07
N CYS A 166 0.18 8.45 6.35
CA CYS A 166 0.65 8.77 5.00
C CYS A 166 2.10 9.29 4.99
N ARG A 167 2.54 9.97 6.06
CA ARG A 167 3.93 10.37 6.25
C ARG A 167 4.84 9.18 6.52
N GLU A 168 4.45 8.27 7.42
CA GLU A 168 5.19 7.05 7.76
C GLU A 168 5.40 6.17 6.52
N LEU A 169 4.38 6.07 5.65
CA LEU A 169 4.45 5.34 4.38
C LEU A 169 5.22 6.09 3.28
N GLY A 170 5.58 7.36 3.49
CA GLY A 170 6.20 8.22 2.47
C GLY A 170 5.31 8.47 1.26
N CYS A 171 4.00 8.50 1.47
CA CYS A 171 2.95 8.60 0.44
C CYS A 171 2.32 10.01 0.36
N GLY A 172 2.86 11.02 1.03
CA GLY A 172 2.34 12.39 0.94
C GLY A 172 1.20 12.67 1.93
N ALA A 173 0.20 13.45 1.51
CA ALA A 173 -0.94 13.84 2.35
C ALA A 173 -2.11 12.86 2.16
N PRO A 174 -2.98 12.62 3.15
CA PRO A 174 -4.19 11.82 2.95
C PRO A 174 -5.14 12.48 1.93
N SER A 175 -5.79 11.67 1.10
CA SER A 175 -6.74 12.12 0.07
C SER A 175 -8.15 11.57 0.26
N VAL A 176 -8.30 10.33 0.72
CA VAL A 176 -9.60 9.68 0.95
C VAL A 176 -9.54 8.81 2.20
N LEU A 177 -10.52 8.93 3.08
CA LEU A 177 -10.81 8.00 4.16
C LEU A 177 -12.13 7.29 3.88
N GLN A 178 -12.13 5.96 3.80
CA GLN A 178 -13.33 5.19 3.48
C GLN A 178 -13.27 3.75 3.98
N GLY A 179 -14.20 3.33 4.85
CA GLY A 179 -14.12 2.01 5.46
C GLY A 179 -14.51 0.80 4.59
N ALA A 180 -15.55 0.93 3.75
CA ALA A 180 -16.20 -0.25 3.13
C ALA A 180 -15.60 -0.72 1.78
N LEU A 181 -14.58 -0.04 1.23
CA LEU A 181 -14.08 -0.34 -0.13
C LEU A 181 -13.09 -1.50 -0.23
N TYR A 182 -12.40 -1.84 0.85
CA TYR A 182 -11.22 -2.75 0.81
C TYR A 182 -11.50 -4.16 1.35
N GLY A 183 -12.77 -4.60 1.29
CA GLY A 183 -13.17 -5.95 1.68
C GLY A 183 -13.26 -6.17 3.20
N GLU A 184 -14.02 -7.19 3.56
CA GLU A 184 -14.48 -7.48 4.92
C GLU A 184 -13.73 -8.71 5.45
N VAL A 185 -12.44 -8.59 5.83
CA VAL A 185 -11.63 -9.75 6.24
C VAL A 185 -10.88 -9.54 7.57
N GLU A 186 -11.34 -10.30 8.57
CA GLU A 186 -10.64 -11.10 9.61
C GLU A 186 -9.51 -10.54 10.48
N ALA A 187 -8.90 -9.39 10.20
CA ALA A 187 -7.93 -8.82 11.15
C ALA A 187 -8.65 -8.31 12.41
N PRO A 188 -8.15 -8.61 13.63
CA PRO A 188 -8.71 -8.06 14.86
C PRO A 188 -8.73 -6.54 14.81
N MET A 189 -9.76 -5.94 15.41
CA MET A 189 -9.82 -4.49 15.52
C MET A 189 -8.84 -4.02 16.60
N TRP A 190 -8.12 -2.94 16.29
CA TRP A 190 -7.32 -2.20 17.23
C TRP A 190 -8.22 -1.64 18.34
N THR A 191 -7.74 -1.66 19.58
CA THR A 191 -8.58 -1.46 20.78
C THR A 191 -8.51 -0.04 21.35
N LYS A 192 -7.64 0.80 20.81
CA LYS A 192 -7.41 2.16 21.29
C LYS A 192 -7.67 3.17 20.19
N GLU A 193 -8.16 4.34 20.57
CA GLU A 193 -8.23 5.49 19.68
C GLU A 193 -6.84 6.13 19.56
N PHE A 194 -6.43 6.49 18.35
CA PHE A 194 -5.23 7.29 18.12
C PHE A 194 -5.58 8.77 18.28
N GLN A 195 -4.66 9.52 18.91
CA GLN A 195 -4.85 10.95 19.19
C GLN A 195 -3.58 11.68 18.74
N CYS A 196 -3.26 11.55 17.45
CA CYS A 196 -2.09 12.17 16.87
C CYS A 196 -2.21 13.71 16.85
N GLY A 197 -1.07 14.40 17.03
CA GLY A 197 -0.95 15.83 16.75
C GLY A 197 -0.75 16.14 15.26
N GLY A 198 -0.51 15.12 14.43
CA GLY A 198 -0.29 15.23 12.99
C GLY A 198 1.17 15.43 12.61
N HIS A 199 2.10 15.45 13.56
CA HIS A 199 3.55 15.70 13.34
C HIS A 199 4.46 14.52 13.70
N GLU A 200 3.89 13.45 14.25
CA GLU A 200 4.58 12.22 14.65
C GLU A 200 5.21 11.49 13.46
N SER A 201 6.35 10.82 13.68
CA SER A 201 7.03 10.04 12.64
C SER A 201 6.31 8.74 12.31
N ALA A 202 5.72 8.09 13.31
CA ALA A 202 4.98 6.85 13.17
C ALA A 202 3.68 6.88 13.98
N LEU A 203 2.68 6.11 13.56
CA LEU A 203 1.36 6.07 14.20
C LEU A 203 1.44 5.59 15.66
N LEU A 204 2.36 4.66 15.95
CA LEU A 204 2.59 4.17 17.32
C LEU A 204 3.32 5.18 18.23
N ASP A 205 3.84 6.29 17.69
CA ASP A 205 4.39 7.40 18.50
C ASP A 205 3.29 8.31 19.05
N CYS A 206 2.06 8.21 18.50
CA CYS A 206 0.94 9.01 18.94
C CYS A 206 0.44 8.58 20.32
N ARG A 207 -0.19 9.52 21.03
CA ARG A 207 -0.94 9.17 22.24
C ARG A 207 -2.10 8.27 21.85
N SER A 208 -2.40 7.29 22.69
CA SER A 208 -3.57 6.42 22.51
C SER A 208 -4.33 6.25 23.82
N SER A 209 -5.66 6.27 23.75
CA SER A 209 -6.54 6.02 24.88
C SER A 209 -7.50 4.88 24.58
N GLY A 210 -8.09 4.28 25.62
CA GLY A 210 -9.13 3.28 25.41
C GLY A 210 -10.24 3.85 24.52
N SER A 211 -10.68 3.09 23.52
CA SER A 211 -11.77 3.54 22.66
C SER A 211 -13.03 3.75 23.50
N ALA A 212 -13.70 4.89 23.30
CA ALA A 212 -15.00 5.15 23.92
C ALA A 212 -16.08 4.17 23.41
N ARG A 213 -15.82 3.51 22.28
CA ARG A 213 -16.69 2.52 21.65
C ARG A 213 -16.12 1.13 21.91
N ASN A 214 -16.77 0.38 22.81
CA ASN A 214 -16.31 -0.96 23.19
C ASN A 214 -16.32 -1.99 22.04
N THR A 215 -16.89 -1.67 20.87
CA THR A 215 -16.96 -2.55 19.70
C THR A 215 -17.05 -1.75 18.40
N CYS A 216 -16.20 -2.09 17.42
CA CYS A 216 -16.32 -1.62 16.04
C CYS A 216 -17.18 -2.61 15.23
N SER A 217 -18.08 -2.12 14.38
CA SER A 217 -18.93 -3.01 13.56
C SER A 217 -18.12 -3.67 12.42
N PRO A 218 -18.53 -4.85 11.91
CA PRO A 218 -17.98 -5.39 10.66
C PRO A 218 -18.07 -4.36 9.53
N GLY A 219 -17.07 -4.34 8.64
CA GLY A 219 -17.00 -3.38 7.53
C GLY A 219 -16.65 -1.94 7.93
N LYS A 220 -16.28 -1.69 9.20
CA LYS A 220 -15.83 -0.39 9.71
C LYS A 220 -14.32 -0.27 9.91
N ALA A 221 -13.54 -1.16 9.32
CA ALA A 221 -12.09 -0.96 9.24
C ALA A 221 -11.80 0.25 8.35
N VAL A 222 -10.90 1.14 8.76
CA VAL A 222 -10.58 2.33 7.99
C VAL A 222 -9.80 1.94 6.72
N GLY A 223 -10.27 2.45 5.59
CA GLY A 223 -9.50 2.50 4.36
C GLY A 223 -8.89 3.88 4.18
N LEU A 224 -7.64 3.92 3.76
CA LEU A 224 -6.88 5.15 3.56
C LEU A 224 -6.30 5.14 2.16
N THR A 225 -6.50 6.24 1.43
CA THR A 225 -5.72 6.58 0.25
C THR A 225 -4.92 7.83 0.55
N CYS A 226 -3.62 7.77 0.31
CA CYS A 226 -2.71 8.90 0.36
C CYS A 226 -2.55 9.52 -1.04
N SER A 227 -2.17 10.79 -1.08
CA SER A 227 -1.99 11.58 -2.29
C SER A 227 -0.93 10.94 -3.18
N GLU A 228 -1.19 10.94 -4.48
CA GLU A 228 -0.27 10.35 -5.43
C GLU A 228 1.06 11.11 -5.45
N SER A 229 2.17 10.37 -5.48
CA SER A 229 3.53 10.94 -5.48
C SER A 229 3.92 11.50 -6.85
N VAL A 230 2.97 11.96 -7.66
CA VAL A 230 3.16 12.34 -9.08
C VAL A 230 2.55 13.73 -9.31
N ARG A 231 3.18 14.55 -10.15
CA ARG A 231 2.63 15.85 -10.58
C ARG A 231 3.04 16.21 -12.00
N LEU A 232 2.28 17.10 -12.64
CA LEU A 232 2.64 17.75 -13.90
C LEU A 232 3.03 19.20 -13.65
N VAL A 233 4.20 19.61 -14.17
CA VAL A 233 4.76 20.96 -13.95
C VAL A 233 4.99 21.67 -15.27
N GLY A 234 4.69 22.97 -15.32
CA GLY A 234 5.08 23.85 -16.43
C GLY A 234 4.29 23.66 -17.73
N GLY A 235 3.11 23.03 -17.68
CA GLY A 235 2.17 23.00 -18.80
C GLY A 235 0.95 23.91 -18.58
N ASP A 236 0.10 23.97 -19.60
CA ASP A 236 -1.02 24.93 -19.68
C ASP A 236 -2.23 24.56 -18.78
N SER A 237 -2.17 23.43 -18.07
CA SER A 237 -3.20 23.00 -17.12
C SER A 237 -2.61 22.05 -16.07
N ARG A 238 -3.38 21.74 -15.02
CA ARG A 238 -3.01 20.69 -14.04
C ARG A 238 -2.84 19.30 -14.66
N CYS A 239 -3.35 19.10 -15.88
CA CYS A 239 -3.34 17.84 -16.62
C CYS A 239 -2.37 17.86 -17.82
N ALA A 240 -1.47 18.84 -17.88
CA ALA A 240 -0.42 18.92 -18.90
C ALA A 240 0.89 19.43 -18.30
N GLY A 241 2.03 18.86 -18.73
CA GLY A 241 3.35 19.36 -18.34
C GLY A 241 4.42 18.28 -18.26
N THR A 242 5.55 18.62 -17.63
CA THR A 242 6.61 17.67 -17.29
C THR A 242 6.16 16.79 -16.14
N LEU A 243 6.25 15.47 -16.32
CA LEU A 243 5.95 14.50 -15.27
C LEU A 243 7.08 14.47 -14.24
N GLU A 244 6.76 14.85 -13.01
CA GLU A 244 7.64 14.70 -11.86
C GLU A 244 7.05 13.67 -10.89
N LEU A 245 7.94 12.87 -10.29
CA LEU A 245 7.61 11.89 -9.26
C LEU A 245 8.39 12.23 -7.99
N ARG A 246 7.74 12.11 -6.85
CA ARG A 246 8.35 12.16 -5.53
C ARG A 246 8.74 10.75 -5.11
N HIS A 247 10.03 10.52 -4.92
CA HIS A 247 10.54 9.27 -4.36
C HIS A 247 11.73 9.60 -3.47
N ASN A 248 11.85 8.92 -2.33
CA ASN A 248 12.84 9.22 -1.27
C ASN A 248 12.83 10.71 -0.82
N GLY A 249 11.64 11.31 -0.73
CA GLY A 249 11.48 12.71 -0.34
C GLY A 249 11.69 13.73 -1.47
N ASP A 250 12.36 13.35 -2.55
CA ASP A 250 12.77 14.23 -3.66
C ASP A 250 11.81 14.19 -4.84
N TRP A 251 11.42 15.38 -5.32
CA TRP A 251 10.78 15.53 -6.62
C TRP A 251 11.83 15.57 -7.72
N ARG A 252 11.74 14.64 -8.67
CA ARG A 252 12.58 14.65 -9.88
C ARG A 252 11.73 14.37 -11.11
N PRO A 253 12.12 14.87 -12.29
CA PRO A 253 11.42 14.53 -13.52
C PRO A 253 11.62 13.06 -13.86
N VAL A 254 10.66 12.54 -14.61
CA VAL A 254 10.71 11.19 -15.14
C VAL A 254 11.43 11.20 -16.49
N GLU A 255 12.31 10.22 -16.71
CA GLU A 255 12.99 9.99 -17.99
C GLU A 255 11.97 9.76 -19.12
N GLY A 256 12.13 10.48 -20.23
CA GLY A 256 11.20 10.46 -21.37
C GLY A 256 11.28 9.21 -22.23
N ARG A 257 12.45 8.57 -22.31
CA ARG A 257 12.72 7.46 -23.23
C ARG A 257 11.79 6.27 -22.98
N GLY A 258 11.19 5.76 -24.06
CA GLY A 258 10.42 4.51 -24.05
C GLY A 258 9.03 4.61 -23.42
N TRP A 259 8.50 5.82 -23.24
CA TRP A 259 7.13 6.03 -22.81
C TRP A 259 6.13 5.81 -23.93
N THR A 260 4.99 5.20 -23.58
CA THR A 260 3.87 4.93 -24.49
C THR A 260 2.60 5.55 -23.92
N LEU A 261 1.57 5.77 -24.76
CA LEU A 261 0.26 6.25 -24.31
C LEU A 261 -0.38 5.34 -23.24
N LYS A 262 -0.12 4.03 -23.30
CA LYS A 262 -0.61 3.07 -22.29
C LYS A 262 0.01 3.34 -20.92
N LYS A 263 1.35 3.48 -20.87
CA LYS A 263 2.09 3.81 -19.63
C LYS A 263 1.70 5.18 -19.09
N ALA A 264 1.60 6.16 -19.99
CA ALA A 264 1.13 7.51 -19.69
C ALA A 264 -0.30 7.56 -19.16
N THR A 265 -1.17 6.64 -19.58
CA THR A 265 -2.55 6.57 -19.07
C THR A 265 -2.58 6.18 -17.59
N VAL A 266 -1.62 5.39 -17.09
CA VAL A 266 -1.47 5.14 -15.65
C VAL A 266 -1.15 6.44 -14.92
N ALA A 267 -0.19 7.22 -15.44
CA ALA A 267 0.14 8.54 -14.88
C ALA A 267 -1.08 9.49 -14.85
N CYS A 268 -1.82 9.57 -15.94
CA CYS A 268 -3.00 10.43 -16.03
C CYS A 268 -4.13 10.02 -15.08
N ARG A 269 -4.28 8.72 -14.81
CA ARG A 269 -5.26 8.22 -13.83
C ARG A 269 -4.86 8.56 -12.41
N ASN A 270 -3.58 8.39 -12.05
CA ASN A 270 -3.07 8.80 -10.73
C ASN A 270 -3.21 10.32 -10.51
N LEU A 271 -3.29 11.12 -11.56
CA LEU A 271 -3.49 12.57 -11.48
C LEU A 271 -4.97 13.00 -11.52
N ASP A 272 -5.91 12.05 -11.58
CA ASP A 272 -7.34 12.30 -11.81
C ASP A 272 -7.59 13.15 -13.07
N CYS A 273 -6.79 12.91 -14.10
CA CYS A 273 -6.80 13.61 -15.39
C CYS A 273 -7.29 12.71 -16.55
N GLY A 274 -7.83 11.53 -16.24
CA GLY A 274 -8.38 10.60 -17.23
C GLY A 274 -7.30 9.85 -18.02
N SER A 275 -7.40 9.85 -19.35
CA SER A 275 -6.50 9.12 -20.26
C SER A 275 -5.39 9.99 -20.83
N ALA A 276 -4.29 9.37 -21.28
CA ALA A 276 -3.23 10.09 -21.97
C ALA A 276 -3.66 10.51 -23.38
N VAL A 277 -3.41 11.76 -23.73
CA VAL A 277 -3.67 12.35 -25.05
C VAL A 277 -2.38 12.42 -25.86
N SER A 278 -1.27 12.84 -25.24
CA SER A 278 0.03 12.88 -25.89
C SER A 278 1.18 12.62 -24.91
N VAL A 279 2.26 12.07 -25.45
CA VAL A 279 3.53 11.81 -24.77
C VAL A 279 4.61 12.47 -25.61
N GLY A 280 5.45 13.29 -25.00
CA GLY A 280 6.54 13.99 -25.66
C GLY A 280 7.84 13.84 -24.89
N GLU A 281 8.94 13.68 -25.61
CA GLU A 281 10.28 13.79 -25.05
C GLU A 281 10.76 15.22 -25.22
N ARG A 282 11.28 15.81 -24.15
CA ARG A 282 11.89 17.14 -24.18
C ARG A 282 13.33 17.02 -23.70
N GLU A 283 14.28 17.62 -24.42
CA GLU A 283 15.66 17.64 -23.96
C GLU A 283 15.80 18.44 -22.65
N ASP A 284 16.50 17.85 -21.68
CA ASP A 284 16.83 18.50 -20.41
C ASP A 284 18.35 18.68 -20.29
N SER A 285 18.80 19.93 -20.30
CA SER A 285 20.20 20.32 -20.15
C SER A 285 20.61 20.59 -18.71
N SER A 286 19.74 20.33 -17.72
CA SER A 286 20.01 20.61 -16.31
C SER A 286 20.94 19.58 -15.63
N TYR A 287 21.34 18.51 -16.33
CA TYR A 287 22.24 17.45 -15.83
C TYR A 287 21.86 16.93 -14.43
N ARG A 288 20.57 16.93 -14.09
CA ARG A 288 20.05 16.46 -12.80
C ARG A 288 19.63 14.98 -12.87
N PRO A 289 19.66 14.25 -11.74
CA PRO A 289 19.16 12.88 -11.70
C PRO A 289 17.67 12.83 -12.07
N LEU A 290 17.29 11.84 -12.89
CA LEU A 290 15.90 11.57 -13.27
C LEU A 290 15.40 10.28 -12.64
N TRP A 291 14.07 10.12 -12.57
CA TRP A 291 13.46 8.85 -12.25
C TRP A 291 13.24 8.02 -13.52
N GLY A 292 13.81 6.81 -13.55
CA GLY A 292 13.45 5.81 -14.53
C GLY A 292 12.23 5.03 -14.04
N ILE A 293 11.27 4.75 -14.91
CA ILE A 293 10.10 3.90 -14.57
C ILE A 293 10.21 2.57 -15.30
N TYR A 294 10.26 1.47 -14.57
CA TYR A 294 10.34 0.12 -15.15
C TYR A 294 9.01 -0.31 -15.78
N SER A 295 9.03 -0.60 -17.08
CA SER A 295 7.80 -0.76 -17.87
C SER A 295 7.00 -2.02 -17.51
N ASP A 296 7.67 -3.15 -17.27
CA ASP A 296 6.99 -4.41 -16.91
C ASP A 296 6.27 -4.28 -15.56
N CYS A 297 6.88 -3.55 -14.60
CA CYS A 297 6.28 -3.26 -13.31
C CYS A 297 4.96 -2.49 -13.48
N VAL A 298 4.92 -1.44 -14.30
CA VAL A 298 3.69 -0.67 -14.54
C VAL A 298 2.64 -1.50 -15.26
N GLN A 299 3.05 -2.34 -16.22
CA GLN A 299 2.14 -3.22 -16.96
C GLN A 299 1.49 -4.30 -16.07
N SER A 300 2.16 -4.69 -14.98
CA SER A 300 1.59 -5.58 -13.96
C SER A 300 0.50 -4.93 -13.09
N GLY A 301 0.19 -3.65 -13.31
CA GLY A 301 -0.84 -2.90 -12.58
C GLY A 301 -0.33 -2.10 -11.38
N SER A 302 0.98 -2.02 -11.16
CA SER A 302 1.55 -1.22 -10.06
C SER A 302 1.59 0.27 -10.35
N SER A 303 1.57 1.07 -9.27
CA SER A 303 1.69 2.52 -9.33
C SER A 303 3.06 2.96 -9.87
N LEU A 304 3.15 4.21 -10.37
CA LEU A 304 4.42 4.73 -10.87
C LEU A 304 5.50 4.81 -9.78
N ARG A 305 5.11 5.18 -8.56
CA ARG A 305 6.00 5.25 -7.40
C ARG A 305 6.63 3.87 -7.12
N GLU A 306 5.81 2.83 -7.18
CA GLU A 306 6.27 1.45 -6.96
C GLU A 306 7.32 1.01 -7.98
N CYS A 307 7.23 1.50 -9.21
CA CYS A 307 8.06 1.09 -10.34
C CYS A 307 9.22 2.05 -10.64
N ALA A 308 9.42 3.04 -9.78
CA ALA A 308 10.49 4.02 -9.92
C ALA A 308 11.83 3.43 -9.48
N ARG A 309 12.87 3.80 -10.22
CA ARG A 309 14.27 3.49 -9.91
C ARG A 309 15.13 4.73 -10.18
N SER A 310 16.20 4.88 -9.41
CA SER A 310 17.23 5.87 -9.73
C SER A 310 17.77 5.58 -11.13
N ALA A 311 17.70 6.56 -12.04
CA ALA A 311 18.32 6.41 -13.34
C ALA A 311 19.83 6.67 -13.19
N SER A 312 20.65 5.65 -13.46
CA SER A 312 22.12 5.73 -13.44
C SER A 312 22.69 6.63 -14.54
N SER A 313 21.90 6.93 -15.56
CA SER A 313 22.27 7.80 -16.66
C SER A 313 21.78 9.22 -16.44
N ILE A 314 22.64 10.18 -16.73
CA ILE A 314 22.27 11.54 -17.12
C ILE A 314 21.38 11.42 -18.37
N ALA A 315 20.09 11.19 -18.15
CA ALA A 315 19.13 11.08 -19.22
C ALA A 315 18.95 12.48 -19.81
N SER A 316 19.18 12.58 -21.12
CA SER A 316 19.10 13.85 -21.85
C SER A 316 17.67 14.24 -22.19
N SER A 317 16.67 13.39 -21.91
CA SER A 317 15.26 13.69 -22.18
C SER A 317 14.34 13.42 -20.98
N ILE A 318 13.49 14.41 -20.68
CA ILE A 318 12.41 14.36 -19.69
C ILE A 318 11.07 14.12 -20.38
N LEU A 319 10.16 13.49 -19.65
CA LEU A 319 8.81 13.20 -20.11
C LEU A 319 7.89 14.41 -19.96
N ASN A 320 7.30 14.85 -21.08
CA ASN A 320 6.10 15.68 -21.09
C ASN A 320 4.86 14.84 -21.40
N LEU A 321 3.79 15.11 -20.68
CA LEU A 321 2.53 14.40 -20.75
C LEU A 321 1.38 15.39 -20.84
N THR A 322 0.45 15.15 -21.75
CA THR A 322 -0.87 15.78 -21.77
C THR A 322 -1.94 14.71 -21.59
N CYS A 323 -2.81 14.91 -20.61
CA CYS A 323 -3.94 14.06 -20.29
C CYS A 323 -5.25 14.68 -20.77
N SER A 324 -6.33 13.90 -20.77
CA SER A 324 -7.66 14.32 -21.23
C SER A 324 -8.40 15.27 -20.29
N GLY A 325 -7.85 15.52 -19.09
CA GLY A 325 -8.57 16.14 -17.97
C GLY A 325 -9.23 17.47 -18.34
N LYS A 326 -10.39 17.71 -17.74
CA LYS A 326 -11.20 18.91 -18.00
C LYS A 326 -10.43 20.20 -17.66
N PRO A 327 -10.52 21.27 -18.49
CA PRO A 327 -9.97 22.57 -18.15
C PRO A 327 -10.61 23.11 -16.85
N ILE A 328 -9.87 23.96 -16.13
CA ILE A 328 -10.31 24.54 -14.84
C ILE A 328 -11.68 25.24 -14.98
N SER A 329 -11.99 25.80 -16.15
CA SER A 329 -13.30 26.38 -16.47
C SER A 329 -14.47 25.42 -16.27
N ASP A 330 -14.28 24.15 -16.64
CA ASP A 330 -15.36 23.17 -16.62
C ASP A 330 -15.56 22.62 -15.20
N ILE A 331 -14.51 22.60 -14.38
CA ILE A 331 -14.59 22.26 -12.95
C ILE A 331 -15.34 23.37 -12.19
N ILE A 332 -15.05 24.64 -12.48
CA ILE A 332 -15.78 25.78 -11.90
C ILE A 332 -17.25 25.73 -12.33
N ASN A 333 -17.54 25.41 -13.59
CA ASN A 333 -18.91 25.27 -14.07
C ASN A 333 -19.63 24.10 -13.40
N ASP A 334 -18.99 22.94 -13.19
CA ASP A 334 -19.57 21.82 -12.47
C ASP A 334 -19.89 22.21 -10.99
N ILE A 335 -18.99 22.93 -10.30
CA ILE A 335 -19.22 23.42 -8.92
C ILE A 335 -20.36 24.45 -8.86
N ILE A 336 -20.41 25.39 -9.81
CA ILE A 336 -21.48 26.40 -9.91
C ILE A 336 -22.81 25.72 -10.27
N TYR A 337 -22.80 24.66 -11.06
CA TYR A 337 -24.00 23.93 -11.43
C TYR A 337 -24.56 23.12 -10.25
N ASP A 338 -23.69 22.43 -9.48
CA ASP A 338 -24.09 21.64 -8.31
C ASP A 338 -24.63 22.52 -7.17
N SER A 339 -24.09 23.73 -7.01
CA SER A 339 -24.60 24.72 -6.04
C SER A 339 -25.90 25.41 -6.47
N ASN A 340 -26.33 25.23 -7.73
CA ASN A 340 -27.60 25.75 -8.26
C ASN A 340 -28.67 24.66 -8.45
N VAL A 341 -28.43 23.41 -8.04
CA VAL A 341 -29.48 22.38 -8.01
C VAL A 341 -30.40 22.68 -6.82
N PRO A 342 -31.69 22.98 -7.04
CA PRO A 342 -32.64 23.10 -5.93
C PRO A 342 -32.73 21.75 -5.21
N THR A 343 -32.56 21.76 -3.90
CA THR A 343 -32.80 20.58 -3.05
C THR A 343 -34.18 20.01 -3.38
N LEU A 344 -34.21 18.80 -3.94
CA LEU A 344 -35.43 18.02 -4.09
C LEU A 344 -35.96 17.70 -2.69
N THR A 345 -36.90 18.50 -2.20
CA THR A 345 -37.68 18.18 -1.02
C THR A 345 -38.54 16.95 -1.35
N HIS A 346 -38.13 15.78 -0.86
CA HIS A 346 -38.97 14.58 -0.89
C HIS A 346 -40.16 14.77 0.04
N THR A 347 -41.36 15.02 -0.52
CA THR A 347 -42.61 14.89 0.23
C THR A 347 -42.99 13.41 0.33
N HIS A 348 -42.86 12.83 1.52
CA HIS A 348 -43.43 11.52 1.84
C HIS A 348 -44.96 11.64 1.96
N THR A 349 -45.70 11.07 1.01
CA THR A 349 -47.13 10.79 1.18
C THR A 349 -47.32 9.49 1.96
N HIS A 350 -47.74 9.59 3.21
CA HIS A 350 -48.24 8.45 3.99
C HIS A 350 -49.67 8.10 3.55
N THR A 351 -49.85 6.98 2.87
CA THR A 351 -51.16 6.34 2.70
C THR A 351 -51.50 5.55 3.97
N HIS A 352 -52.42 6.09 4.79
CA HIS A 352 -53.04 5.33 5.87
C HIS A 352 -54.08 4.37 5.29
N THR A 353 -53.77 3.08 5.29
CA THR A 353 -54.76 2.01 5.09
C THR A 353 -55.53 1.79 6.39
N HIS A 354 -56.77 2.28 6.47
CA HIS A 354 -57.73 1.89 7.51
C HIS A 354 -58.30 0.50 7.18
N THR A 355 -57.87 -0.52 7.91
CA THR A 355 -58.55 -1.82 7.96
C THR A 355 -59.75 -1.73 8.89
N HIS A 356 -60.95 -1.67 8.33
CA HIS A 356 -62.21 -1.84 9.08
C HIS A 356 -62.39 -3.32 9.44
N THR A 357 -62.28 -3.65 10.73
CA THR A 357 -62.75 -4.93 11.28
C THR A 357 -64.27 -4.94 11.31
N HIS A 358 -64.89 -5.73 10.43
CA HIS A 358 -66.32 -6.05 10.52
C HIS A 358 -66.55 -7.05 11.65
N THR A 359 -67.19 -6.60 12.73
CA THR A 359 -67.75 -7.46 13.79
C THR A 359 -69.12 -7.94 13.34
N THR A 360 -69.28 -9.24 13.07
CA THR A 360 -70.58 -9.87 12.81
C THR A 360 -71.31 -10.10 14.14
N HIS A 361 -72.39 -9.36 14.38
CA HIS A 361 -73.37 -9.65 15.42
C HIS A 361 -74.46 -10.57 14.87
N THR A 362 -74.55 -11.79 15.40
CA THR A 362 -75.70 -12.68 15.22
C THR A 362 -76.76 -12.34 16.26
N HIS A 363 -77.90 -11.83 15.83
CA HIS A 363 -79.10 -11.68 16.64
C HIS A 363 -79.96 -12.94 16.56
N THR A 364 -80.20 -13.58 17.71
CA THR A 364 -81.26 -14.57 17.91
C THR A 364 -82.56 -13.84 18.27
N HIS A 365 -83.64 -14.13 17.54
CA HIS A 365 -85.00 -13.73 17.92
C HIS A 365 -85.81 -14.96 18.37
N PRO A 366 -86.62 -14.84 19.44
CA PRO A 366 -87.46 -15.93 19.91
C PRO A 366 -88.80 -15.96 19.18
N HIS A 367 -89.24 -17.16 18.81
CA HIS A 367 -90.63 -17.62 18.92
C HIS A 367 -90.66 -19.12 19.15
#